data_AF-A0A924Q598-F1
#
_entry.id   AF-A0A924Q598-F1
#
_cell.length_a   1.000
_cell.length_b   1.000
_cell.length_c   1.000
_cell.angle_alpha   90.00
_cell.angle_beta   90.00
_cell.angle_gamma   90.00
#
_symmetry.space_group_name_H-M   'P 1'
#
loop_
_entity.id
_entity.type
_entity.pdbx_description
1 polymer ?
#
loop_
_entity_poly.entity_id
_entity_poly.type
_entity_poly.pdbx_seq_one_letter_code
_entity_poly.pdbx_strand_id
1 'polypeptide(L)' 'PKLVRDSFTIPKLEYTVLDDLKQRAGQLNSPVKKSELLRAGIKALAAMSDAGLLMALQAVPAIKTGRPTKAS' A
#
# COMPACT_ATOMS: atom_id res chain seq x y z
N PRO A 1 -15.39 -11.46 9.72
CA PRO A 1 -14.78 -11.50 8.36
C PRO A 1 -13.53 -12.39 8.33
N LYS A 2 -13.36 -13.20 7.29
CA LYS A 2 -12.19 -14.07 7.11
C LYS A 2 -10.94 -13.21 6.85
N LEU A 3 -9.88 -13.36 7.65
CA LEU A 3 -8.61 -12.66 7.46
C LEU A 3 -7.78 -13.39 6.40
N VAL A 4 -7.44 -12.70 5.31
CA VAL A 4 -6.50 -13.18 4.30
C VAL A 4 -5.14 -12.58 4.61
N ARG A 5 -4.12 -13.43 4.80
CA ARG A 5 -2.72 -12.98 4.91
C ARG A 5 -2.14 -12.87 3.51
N ASP A 6 -1.67 -11.69 3.17
CA ASP A 6 -0.98 -11.42 1.90
C ASP A 6 0.39 -10.81 2.18
N SER A 7 1.38 -11.19 1.39
CA SER A 7 2.78 -10.77 1.55
C SER A 7 3.23 -10.08 0.28
N PHE A 8 3.58 -8.79 0.40
CA PHE A 8 4.03 -7.97 -0.73
C PHE A 8 5.55 -7.81 -0.73
N THR A 9 6.14 -7.89 -1.92
CA THR A 9 7.50 -7.40 -2.15
C THR A 9 7.40 -5.96 -2.60
N ILE A 10 7.98 -5.05 -1.83
CA ILE A 10 7.90 -3.60 -2.05
C ILE A 10 9.33 -3.07 -2.17
N PRO A 11 9.66 -2.22 -3.16
CA PRO A 11 10.97 -1.59 -3.27
C PRO A 11 11.32 -0.81 -2.02
N LYS A 12 12.60 -0.76 -1.68
CA LYS A 12 13.06 -0.08 -0.46
C LYS A 12 12.60 1.39 -0.39
N LEU A 13 12.57 2.07 -1.53
CA LEU A 13 12.12 3.46 -1.62
C LEU A 13 10.63 3.63 -1.28
N GLU A 14 9.77 2.72 -1.72
CA GLU A 14 8.36 2.76 -1.35
C GLU A 14 8.14 2.35 0.10
N TYR A 15 9.02 1.49 0.62
CA TYR A 15 8.98 1.11 2.03
C TYR A 15 9.29 2.29 2.95
N THR A 16 10.22 3.18 2.59
CA THR A 16 10.50 4.39 3.38
C THR A 16 9.29 5.33 3.40
N VAL A 17 8.57 5.46 2.28
CA VAL A 17 7.34 6.26 2.23
C VAL A 17 6.29 5.72 3.22
N LEU A 18 6.16 4.40 3.39
CA LEU A 18 5.24 3.83 4.38
C LEU A 18 5.61 4.21 5.82
N ASP A 19 6.90 4.27 6.13
CA ASP A 19 7.35 4.69 7.46
C ASP A 19 7.15 6.19 7.68
N ASP A 20 7.41 7.03 6.68
CA ASP A 20 7.13 8.47 6.72
C ASP A 20 5.64 8.74 6.94
N LEU A 21 4.77 7.99 6.26
CA LEU A 21 3.32 8.08 6.44
C LEU A 21 2.88 7.70 7.85
N LYS A 22 3.48 6.66 8.44
CA LYS A 22 3.23 6.27 9.83
C LYS A 22 3.70 7.35 10.80
N GLN A 23 4.88 7.93 10.58
CA GLN A 23 5.39 9.02 11.40
C GLN A 23 4.44 10.22 11.34
N ARG A 24 4.01 10.61 10.14
CA ARG A 24 3.05 11.70 9.94
C ARG A 24 1.73 11.43 10.63
N ALA A 25 1.21 10.21 10.56
CA ALA A 25 0.00 9.83 11.28
C ALA A 25 0.19 9.92 12.81
N GLY A 26 1.36 9.52 13.32
CA GLY A 26 1.73 9.70 14.72
C GLY A 26 1.77 11.17 15.16
N GLN A 27 2.32 12.06 14.33
CA GLN A 27 2.32 13.52 14.56
C GLN A 27 0.90 14.11 14.59
N LEU A 28 -0.06 13.48 13.90
CA LEU A 28 -1.48 13.83 13.93
C LEU A 28 -2.25 13.16 15.08
N ASN A 29 -1.54 12.61 16.08
CA ASN A 29 -2.09 11.85 17.21
C ASN A 29 -2.89 10.60 16.80
N SER A 30 -2.59 10.03 15.63
CA SER A 30 -3.22 8.81 15.12
C SER A 30 -2.15 7.79 14.71
N PRO A 31 -1.46 7.15 15.68
CA PRO A 31 -0.48 6.12 15.36
C PRO A 31 -1.15 4.92 14.68
N VAL A 32 -0.64 4.52 13.52
CA VAL A 32 -1.21 3.43 12.71
C VAL A 32 -0.22 2.30 12.48
N LYS A 33 -0.73 1.07 12.41
CA LYS A 33 0.03 -0.09 11.93
C LYS A 33 0.15 -0.06 10.41
N LYS A 34 1.16 -0.75 9.87
CA LYS A 34 1.33 -0.91 8.40
C LYS A 34 0.07 -1.48 7.75
N SER A 35 -0.57 -2.48 8.36
CA SER A 35 -1.80 -3.10 7.83
C SER A 35 -3.02 -2.18 7.90
N GLU A 36 -3.05 -1.19 8.79
CA GLU A 36 -4.09 -0.16 8.85
C GLU A 36 -3.89 0.88 7.76
N LEU A 37 -2.64 1.35 7.60
CA LEU A 37 -2.28 2.29 6.54
C LEU A 37 -2.59 1.73 5.14
N LEU A 38 -2.26 0.46 4.87
CA LEU A 38 -2.58 -0.18 3.60
C LEU A 38 -4.09 -0.27 3.36
N ARG A 39 -4.87 -0.65 4.37
CA ARG A 39 -6.34 -0.70 4.26
C ARG A 39 -6.94 0.70 4.06
N ALA A 40 -6.38 1.73 4.69
CA ALA A 40 -6.77 3.12 4.46
C ALA A 40 -6.46 3.56 3.02
N GLY A 41 -5.29 3.19 2.49
CA GLY A 41 -4.91 3.42 1.10
C GLY A 41 -5.89 2.78 0.11
N ILE A 42 -6.29 1.53 0.33
CA ILE A 42 -7.29 0.85 -0.51
C ILE A 42 -8.62 1.61 -0.52
N LYS A 43 -9.09 2.06 0.66
CA LYS A 43 -10.33 2.86 0.75
C LYS A 43 -10.21 4.21 0.04
N ALA A 44 -9.06 4.87 0.16
CA ALA A 44 -8.80 6.14 -0.51
C ALA A 44 -8.82 5.96 -2.04
N LEU A 45 -8.16 4.92 -2.56
CA LEU A 45 -8.16 4.59 -3.99
C LEU A 45 -9.57 4.26 -4.50
N ALA A 46 -10.36 3.50 -3.73
CA ALA A 46 -11.73 3.15 -4.08
C ALA A 46 -12.70 4.35 -4.09
N ALA A 47 -12.35 5.45 -3.43
CA ALA A 47 -13.15 6.67 -3.39
C ALA A 47 -12.78 7.67 -4.50
N MET A 48 -11.71 7.42 -5.27
CA MET A 48 -11.31 8.27 -6.39
C MET A 48 -12.23 8.06 -7.61
N SER A 49 -12.29 9.05 -8.49
CA SER A 49 -12.86 8.86 -9.83
C SER A 49 -11.98 7.96 -10.68
N ASP A 50 -12.54 7.38 -11.75
CA ASP A 50 -11.81 6.50 -12.67
C ASP A 50 -10.53 7.15 -13.23
N ALA A 51 -10.60 8.44 -13.58
CA ALA A 51 -9.45 9.20 -14.04
C ALA A 51 -8.38 9.34 -12.94
N GLY A 52 -8.79 9.63 -11.70
CA GLY A 52 -7.89 9.73 -10.55
C GLY A 52 -7.22 8.40 -10.22
N LEU A 53 -7.98 7.30 -10.27
CA LEU A 53 -7.44 5.95 -10.09
C LEU A 53 -6.43 5.59 -11.18
N LEU A 54 -6.73 5.90 -12.45
CA LEU A 54 -5.84 5.61 -13.57
C LEU A 54 -4.53 6.39 -13.45
N MET A 55 -4.58 7.67 -13.08
CA MET A 55 -3.39 8.47 -12.81
C MET A 55 -2.57 7.88 -11.65
N ALA A 56 -3.23 7.48 -10.56
CA ALA A 56 -2.55 6.87 -9.42
C ALA A 56 -1.85 5.55 -9.80
N LEU A 57 -2.48 4.73 -10.65
CA LEU A 57 -1.87 3.48 -11.14
C LEU A 57 -0.69 3.74 -12.08
N GLN A 58 -0.76 4.75 -12.94
CA GLN A 58 0.34 5.12 -13.84
C GLN A 58 1.56 5.69 -13.10
N ALA A 59 1.35 6.29 -11.93
CA ALA A 59 2.42 6.82 -11.10
C ALA A 59 3.23 5.73 -10.36
N VAL A 60 2.74 4.49 -10.31
CA VAL A 60 3.46 3.36 -9.70
C VAL A 60 4.36 2.71 -10.76
N PRO A 61 5.68 2.70 -10.58
CA PRO A 61 6.58 2.01 -11.49
C PRO A 61 6.23 0.51 -11.54
N ALA A 62 6.13 -0.06 -12.74
CA ALA A 62 5.91 -1.49 -12.89
C ALA A 62 7.12 -2.26 -12.34
N ILE A 63 6.98 -2.83 -11.15
CA ILE A 63 7.99 -3.71 -10.59
C ILE A 63 7.79 -5.07 -11.26
N LYS A 64 8.82 -5.55 -11.98
CA LYS A 64 8.89 -6.95 -12.43
C LYS A 64 9.12 -7.83 -11.20
N THR A 65 8.10 -8.02 -10.37
CA THR A 65 8.15 -9.03 -9.32
C THR A 65 7.96 -10.39 -9.98
N GLY A 66 9.03 -11.18 -10.05
CA GLY A 66 8.90 -12.62 -10.25
C GLY A 66 8.13 -13.18 -9.07
N ARG A 67 6.82 -13.35 -9.21
CA ARG A 67 6.00 -14.04 -8.21
C ARG A 67 6.62 -15.43 -8.03
N PRO A 68 7.02 -15.87 -6.83
CA PRO A 68 7.28 -17.28 -6.62
C PRO A 68 5.97 -18.00 -6.92
N THR A 69 5.94 -18.75 -8.02
CA THR A 69 4.93 -19.77 -8.27
C THR A 69 4.90 -20.63 -7.02
N LYS A 70 3.73 -20.72 -6.38
CA LYS A 70 3.50 -21.58 -5.22
C LYS A 70 4.22 -22.92 -5.44
N ALA A 71 5.26 -23.18 -4.66
CA ALA A 71 5.69 -24.55 -4.43
C ALA A 71 4.75 -25.08 -3.34
N SER A 72 3.89 -26.01 -3.77
CA SER A 72 3.22 -27.08 -3.01
C SER A 72 2.48 -26.70 -1.72
#